data_AF-A0A9P8BF78-F1
#
_entry.id   AF-A0A9P8BF78-F1
#
_cell.length_a   1.000
_cell.length_b   1.000
_cell.length_c   1.000
_cell.angle_alpha   90.00
_cell.angle_beta   90.00
_cell.angle_gamma   90.00
#
_symmetry.space_group_name_H-M   'P 1'
#
loop_
_entity.id
_entity.type
_entity.pdbx_description
1 polymer ?
#
loop_
_entity_poly.entity_id
_entity_poly.type
_entity_poly.pdbx_seq_one_letter_code
_entity_poly.pdbx_strand_id
1 'polypeptide(L)'
;MHLLFISLTCLAAITKATFPIPTELYSPVITEKVLNTAHSFASQAPKYPHYTTPPPYNNKAGQWQYYPPAGSWTSGFFPATLMLLAERATKCPGGQLVSLPEAESALTYACTWSAPLSKLTKINGIGHDVGFISFPFQDDLHRNPGSVAAQATVNAFAAFLAGRYSPVVGCTRSWDVSTPNYFQVIMDNMINIDIFFMANENSTVYRNMAISHADRTIKNHVRADGSTFHMVIYSSRDGTVTARKTAQGYADNSTWMRGQA
;
A
#
# COMPACT_ATOMS: atom_id res chain seq x y z
N MET A 1 -64.24 6.00 17.40
CA MET A 1 -63.27 7.12 17.33
C MET A 1 -61.87 6.53 17.48
N HIS A 2 -61.06 6.61 16.41
CA HIS A 2 -59.58 6.51 16.38
C HIS A 2 -58.96 5.12 16.65
N LEU A 3 -57.96 4.62 15.92
CA LEU A 3 -57.31 4.99 14.66
C LEU A 3 -56.46 3.76 14.28
N LEU A 4 -56.66 3.15 13.12
CA LEU A 4 -55.77 2.10 12.60
C LEU A 4 -54.50 2.79 12.05
N PHE A 5 -53.36 2.56 12.70
CA PHE A 5 -52.05 2.93 12.13
C PHE A 5 -51.62 1.85 11.14
N ILE A 6 -51.82 2.13 9.85
CA ILE A 6 -51.16 1.38 8.77
C ILE A 6 -49.72 1.85 8.70
N SER A 7 -48.80 1.04 9.23
CA SER A 7 -47.36 1.21 9.01
C SER A 7 -47.05 0.89 7.55
N LEU A 8 -46.91 1.94 6.73
CA LEU A 8 -46.40 1.83 5.38
C LEU A 8 -44.86 1.80 5.46
N THR A 9 -44.28 0.61 5.55
CA THR A 9 -42.83 0.45 5.40
C THR A 9 -42.46 0.69 3.94
N CYS A 10 -42.05 1.92 3.62
CA CYS A 10 -41.37 2.24 2.38
C CYS A 10 -40.01 1.52 2.38
N LEU A 11 -39.94 0.29 1.84
CA LEU A 11 -38.68 -0.27 1.38
C LEU A 11 -38.23 0.58 0.18
N ALA A 12 -37.41 1.60 0.44
CA ALA A 12 -36.63 2.22 -0.62
C ALA A 12 -35.68 1.14 -1.16
N ALA A 13 -35.98 0.62 -2.35
CA ALA A 13 -35.05 -0.21 -3.08
C ALA A 13 -33.79 0.63 -3.34
N ILE A 14 -32.70 0.34 -2.62
CA ILE A 14 -31.38 0.86 -2.95
C ILE A 14 -31.00 0.19 -4.27
N THR A 15 -31.35 0.82 -5.39
CA THR A 15 -30.78 0.45 -6.68
C THR A 15 -29.29 0.68 -6.56
N LYS A 16 -28.49 -0.39 -6.50
CA LYS A 16 -27.04 -0.30 -6.66
C LYS A 16 -26.80 0.48 -7.95
N ALA A 17 -26.34 1.73 -7.84
CA ALA A 17 -25.86 2.46 -8.98
C ALA A 17 -24.68 1.67 -9.55
N THR A 18 -24.90 0.95 -10.64
CA THR A 18 -23.83 0.31 -11.39
C THR A 18 -23.21 1.39 -12.25
N PHE A 19 -22.13 1.99 -11.75
CA PHE A 19 -21.31 2.86 -12.58
C PHE A 19 -20.66 2.02 -13.67
N PRO A 20 -20.78 2.40 -14.95
CA PRO A 20 -20.05 1.71 -16.01
C PRO A 20 -18.55 1.81 -15.71
N ILE A 21 -17.83 0.70 -15.90
CA ILE A 21 -16.38 0.69 -15.72
C ILE A 21 -15.79 1.62 -16.79
N PRO A 22 -14.94 2.61 -16.42
CA PRO A 22 -14.33 3.52 -17.38
C PRO A 22 -13.55 2.75 -18.47
N THR A 23 -13.81 3.05 -19.74
CA THR A 23 -13.17 2.39 -20.88
C THR A 23 -11.66 2.62 -20.92
N GLU A 24 -11.20 3.71 -20.32
CA GLU A 24 -9.79 4.08 -20.18
C GLU A 24 -8.98 3.04 -19.41
N LEU A 25 -9.62 2.30 -18.48
CA LEU A 25 -8.99 1.21 -17.74
C LEU A 25 -8.57 0.06 -18.66
N TYR A 26 -9.16 -0.04 -19.85
CA TYR A 26 -8.92 -1.07 -20.86
C TYR A 26 -8.03 -0.57 -22.01
N SER A 27 -7.42 0.62 -21.88
CA SER A 27 -6.57 1.17 -22.93
C SER A 27 -5.28 0.34 -23.11
N PRO A 28 -4.93 -0.08 -24.34
CA PRO A 28 -3.68 -0.81 -24.60
C PRO A 28 -2.43 0.04 -24.30
N VAL A 29 -2.58 1.37 -24.27
CA VAL A 29 -1.53 2.32 -23.90
C VAL A 29 -1.01 2.09 -22.48
N ILE A 30 -1.81 1.47 -21.58
CA ILE A 30 -1.36 1.11 -20.23
C ILE A 30 -0.26 0.05 -20.31
N THR A 31 -0.54 -1.07 -21.00
CA THR A 31 0.40 -2.17 -21.21
C THR A 31 1.69 -1.66 -21.86
N GLU A 32 1.55 -0.90 -22.95
CA GLU A 32 2.68 -0.33 -23.70
C GLU A 32 3.57 0.55 -22.81
N LYS A 33 2.99 1.49 -22.06
CA LYS A 33 3.75 2.41 -21.20
C LYS A 33 4.49 1.69 -20.08
N VAL A 34 3.84 0.70 -19.45
CA VAL A 34 4.43 -0.07 -18.35
C VAL A 34 5.62 -0.90 -18.87
N LEU A 35 5.44 -1.63 -19.97
CA LEU A 35 6.50 -2.45 -20.58
C LEU A 35 7.64 -1.59 -21.13
N ASN A 36 7.35 -0.47 -21.81
CA ASN A 36 8.38 0.44 -22.32
C ASN A 36 9.20 1.07 -21.19
N THR A 37 8.57 1.40 -20.06
CA THR A 37 9.28 1.89 -18.87
C THR A 37 10.25 0.83 -18.35
N ALA A 38 9.80 -0.43 -18.23
CA ALA A 38 10.66 -1.52 -17.79
C ALA A 38 11.81 -1.79 -18.77
N HIS A 39 11.51 -1.82 -20.07
CA HIS A 39 12.46 -2.07 -21.15
C HIS A 39 13.57 -1.01 -21.21
N SER A 40 13.24 0.25 -20.93
CA SER A 40 14.20 1.37 -20.89
C SER A 40 15.33 1.18 -19.86
N PHE A 41 15.18 0.23 -18.93
CA PHE A 41 16.21 -0.14 -17.95
C PHE A 41 16.76 -1.55 -18.14
N ALA A 42 16.44 -2.26 -19.24
CA ALA A 42 16.83 -3.66 -19.43
C ALA A 42 18.36 -3.89 -19.40
N SER A 43 19.16 -2.88 -19.75
CA SER A 43 20.63 -2.94 -19.77
C SER A 43 21.32 -2.29 -18.55
N GLN A 44 20.56 -1.86 -17.55
CA GLN A 44 21.10 -1.16 -16.37
C GLN A 44 20.39 -1.58 -15.08
N ALA A 45 20.97 -1.22 -13.93
CA ALA A 45 20.30 -1.44 -12.66
C ALA A 45 18.94 -0.70 -12.63
N PRO A 46 17.86 -1.34 -12.14
CA PRO A 46 16.56 -0.68 -12.04
C PRO A 46 16.63 0.63 -11.27
N LYS A 47 15.98 1.68 -11.80
CA LYS A 47 15.67 2.90 -11.04
C LYS A 47 14.16 3.04 -10.98
N TYR A 48 13.61 3.27 -9.80
CA TYR A 48 12.18 3.19 -9.57
C TYR A 48 11.48 4.50 -9.93
N PRO A 49 10.43 4.50 -10.77
CA PRO A 49 9.61 5.69 -11.01
C PRO A 49 8.91 6.08 -9.70
N HIS A 50 8.94 7.36 -9.37
CA HIS A 50 8.40 7.88 -8.11
C HIS A 50 7.24 8.85 -8.33
N TYR A 51 7.49 9.98 -9.01
CA TYR A 51 6.44 10.94 -9.35
C TYR A 51 6.79 11.71 -10.63
N THR A 52 5.79 12.38 -11.21
CA THR A 52 5.95 13.42 -12.22
C THR A 52 5.55 14.77 -11.62
N THR A 53 6.02 15.87 -12.20
CA THR A 53 5.73 17.23 -11.73
C THR A 53 4.98 18.03 -12.81
N PRO A 54 4.04 18.92 -12.45
CA PRO A 54 3.44 19.85 -13.41
C PRO A 54 4.32 21.09 -13.61
N PRO A 55 4.20 21.82 -14.73
CA PRO A 55 4.74 23.19 -14.82
C PRO A 55 4.08 24.08 -13.75
N PRO A 56 4.78 25.06 -13.13
CA PRO A 56 6.18 25.46 -13.34
C PRO A 56 7.17 24.80 -12.37
N TYR A 57 6.79 23.72 -11.67
CA TYR A 57 7.60 23.12 -10.61
C TYR A 57 9.03 22.78 -11.07
N ASN A 58 9.17 22.33 -12.33
CA ASN A 58 10.45 22.21 -13.03
C ASN A 58 10.23 22.18 -14.55
N ASN A 59 11.32 22.09 -15.32
CA ASN A 59 11.30 21.92 -16.78
C ASN A 59 11.12 20.46 -17.23
N LYS A 60 10.72 19.55 -16.34
CA LYS A 60 10.54 18.10 -16.59
C LYS A 60 9.07 17.68 -16.48
N ALA A 61 8.19 18.55 -16.95
CA ALA A 61 6.75 18.33 -16.86
C ALA A 61 6.34 16.99 -17.48
N GLY A 62 5.59 16.17 -16.73
CA GLY A 62 5.13 14.85 -17.18
C GLY A 62 6.22 13.77 -17.30
N GLN A 63 7.47 14.05 -16.93
CA GLN A 63 8.55 13.07 -16.93
C GLN A 63 8.74 12.44 -15.55
N TRP A 64 8.94 11.12 -15.51
CA TRP A 64 9.21 10.38 -14.28
C TRP A 64 10.51 10.86 -13.61
N GLN A 65 10.42 11.14 -12.31
CA GLN A 65 11.58 11.17 -11.43
C GLN A 65 11.91 9.74 -10.99
N TYR A 66 13.16 9.34 -11.21
CA TYR A 66 13.64 7.99 -10.92
C TYR A 66 14.56 7.98 -9.71
N TYR A 67 14.34 7.02 -8.81
CA TYR A 67 15.10 6.87 -7.56
C TYR A 67 16.07 5.69 -7.62
N PRO A 68 17.21 5.75 -6.91
CA PRO A 68 18.25 4.73 -7.00
C PRO A 68 17.81 3.37 -6.40
N PRO A 69 18.58 2.30 -6.66
CA PRO A 69 18.28 0.94 -6.19
C PRO A 69 18.16 0.77 -4.67
N ALA A 70 18.71 1.72 -3.89
CA ALA A 70 18.55 1.77 -2.43
C ALA A 70 17.09 2.00 -1.98
N GLY A 71 16.18 2.22 -2.93
CA GLY A 71 14.75 2.27 -2.71
C GLY A 71 14.27 3.59 -2.13
N SER A 72 13.02 3.90 -2.43
CA SER A 72 12.17 4.83 -1.70
C SER A 72 10.92 4.05 -1.27
N TRP A 73 10.08 4.59 -0.39
CA TRP A 73 8.84 3.94 0.06
C TRP A 73 7.93 3.48 -1.09
N THR A 74 8.07 4.08 -2.29
CA THR A 74 7.30 3.71 -3.48
C THR A 74 7.93 2.64 -4.36
N SER A 75 9.12 2.15 -4.05
CA SER A 75 9.87 1.31 -4.99
C SER A 75 9.22 -0.06 -5.25
N GLY A 76 8.35 -0.53 -4.34
CA GLY A 76 7.57 -1.77 -4.55
C GLY A 76 6.43 -1.63 -5.57
N PHE A 77 5.91 -0.43 -5.82
CA PHE A 77 4.70 -0.27 -6.64
C PHE A 77 4.91 -0.61 -8.12
N PHE A 78 6.05 -0.23 -8.71
CA PHE A 78 6.30 -0.49 -10.13
C PHE A 78 6.47 -1.98 -10.48
N PRO A 79 7.32 -2.77 -9.78
CA PRO A 79 7.35 -4.21 -10.00
C PRO A 79 6.02 -4.91 -9.67
N ALA A 80 5.27 -4.44 -8.66
CA ALA A 80 3.92 -4.95 -8.39
C ALA A 80 2.95 -4.66 -9.57
N THR A 81 3.06 -3.47 -10.18
CA THR A 81 2.28 -3.13 -11.39
C THR A 81 2.58 -4.07 -12.55
N LEU A 82 3.83 -4.51 -12.71
CA LEU A 82 4.22 -5.50 -13.72
C LEU A 82 3.62 -6.89 -13.42
N MET A 83 3.59 -7.32 -12.15
CA MET A 83 2.91 -8.56 -11.74
C MET A 83 1.41 -8.50 -12.05
N LEU A 84 0.75 -7.40 -11.68
CA LEU A 84 -0.67 -7.17 -11.97
C LEU A 84 -0.92 -7.14 -13.48
N LEU A 85 -0.04 -6.55 -14.28
CA LEU A 85 -0.16 -6.55 -15.74
C LEU A 85 -0.16 -7.98 -16.31
N ALA A 86 0.71 -8.85 -15.80
CA ALA A 86 0.71 -10.26 -16.18
C ALA A 86 -0.58 -10.99 -15.74
N GLU A 87 -1.07 -10.71 -14.53
CA GLU A 87 -2.33 -11.27 -14.02
C GLU A 87 -3.53 -10.89 -14.90
N ARG A 88 -3.56 -9.65 -15.41
CA ARG A 88 -4.61 -9.15 -16.31
C ARG A 88 -4.76 -9.99 -17.58
N ALA A 89 -3.70 -10.62 -18.08
CA ALA A 89 -3.77 -11.51 -19.25
C ALA A 89 -4.71 -12.71 -19.04
N THR A 90 -4.99 -13.07 -17.78
CA THR A 90 -5.86 -14.21 -17.42
C THR A 90 -7.14 -13.81 -16.71
N LYS A 91 -7.15 -12.66 -15.99
CA LYS A 91 -8.27 -12.26 -15.13
C LYS A 91 -9.14 -11.12 -15.66
N CYS A 92 -8.74 -10.39 -16.71
CA CYS A 92 -9.53 -9.23 -17.17
C CYS A 92 -10.81 -9.63 -17.95
N PRO A 93 -12.01 -9.24 -17.47
CA PRO A 93 -13.24 -9.37 -18.24
C PRO A 93 -13.25 -8.25 -19.30
N GLY A 94 -13.07 -8.61 -20.57
CA GLY A 94 -13.01 -7.64 -21.68
C GLY A 94 -12.14 -8.03 -22.87
N GLY A 95 -11.42 -9.16 -22.81
CA GLY A 95 -10.57 -9.67 -23.89
C GLY A 95 -9.08 -9.62 -23.56
N GLN A 96 -8.25 -10.14 -24.47
CA GLN A 96 -6.78 -10.17 -24.35
C GLN A 96 -6.19 -8.76 -24.58
N LEU A 97 -6.26 -7.90 -23.55
CA LEU A 97 -5.56 -6.60 -23.52
C LEU A 97 -4.05 -6.73 -23.31
N VAL A 98 -3.63 -7.87 -22.80
CA VAL A 98 -2.25 -8.27 -22.60
C VAL A 98 -2.12 -9.65 -23.23
N SER A 99 -1.28 -9.77 -24.24
CA SER A 99 -0.95 -11.05 -24.86
C SER A 99 -0.10 -11.91 -23.93
N LEU A 100 -0.05 -13.22 -24.17
CA LEU A 100 0.81 -14.11 -23.37
C LEU A 100 2.31 -13.70 -23.41
N PRO A 101 2.89 -13.34 -24.57
CA PRO A 101 4.28 -12.85 -24.61
C PRO A 101 4.51 -11.56 -23.83
N GLU A 102 3.54 -10.64 -23.82
CA GLU A 102 3.61 -9.42 -23.01
C GLU A 102 3.53 -9.73 -21.52
N ALA A 103 2.69 -10.68 -21.12
CA ALA A 103 2.59 -11.16 -19.74
C ALA A 103 3.90 -11.83 -19.28
N GLU A 104 4.51 -12.67 -20.11
CA GLU A 104 5.82 -13.28 -19.83
C GLU A 104 6.93 -12.23 -19.69
N SER A 105 6.92 -11.22 -20.56
CA SER A 105 7.83 -10.08 -20.48
C SER A 105 7.62 -9.29 -19.18
N ALA A 106 6.36 -9.02 -18.82
CA ALA A 106 6.01 -8.33 -17.58
C ALA A 106 6.50 -9.08 -16.35
N LEU A 107 6.32 -10.41 -16.28
CA LEU A 107 6.85 -11.23 -15.18
C LEU A 107 8.39 -11.20 -15.12
N THR A 108 9.07 -11.27 -16.26
CA THR A 108 10.53 -11.19 -16.34
C THR A 108 11.04 -9.84 -15.81
N TYR A 109 10.39 -8.75 -16.20
CA TYR A 109 10.69 -7.42 -15.67
C TYR A 109 10.34 -7.31 -14.18
N ALA A 110 9.19 -7.84 -13.75
CA ALA A 110 8.79 -7.80 -12.35
C ALA A 110 9.86 -8.45 -11.45
N CYS A 111 10.35 -9.64 -11.83
CA CYS A 111 11.44 -10.32 -11.11
C CYS A 111 12.72 -9.48 -11.07
N THR A 112 13.15 -8.94 -12.23
CA THR A 112 14.35 -8.09 -12.35
C THR A 112 14.27 -6.85 -11.46
N TRP A 113 13.12 -6.19 -11.46
CA TRP A 113 12.89 -4.95 -10.70
C TRP A 113 12.61 -5.22 -9.21
N SER A 114 12.14 -6.41 -8.84
CA SER A 114 11.94 -6.78 -7.42
C SER A 114 13.23 -7.19 -6.74
N ALA A 115 14.13 -7.88 -7.44
CA ALA A 115 15.30 -8.51 -6.85
C ALA A 115 16.15 -7.58 -5.96
N PRO A 116 16.45 -6.32 -6.35
CA PRO A 116 17.22 -5.40 -5.51
C PRO A 116 16.49 -5.00 -4.22
N LEU A 117 15.16 -4.98 -4.21
CA LEU A 117 14.35 -4.59 -3.05
C LEU A 117 14.51 -5.54 -1.87
N SER A 118 14.81 -6.82 -2.12
CA SER A 118 15.06 -7.80 -1.05
C SER A 118 16.18 -7.37 -0.09
N LYS A 119 17.13 -6.54 -0.54
CA LYS A 119 18.22 -6.01 0.30
C LYS A 119 17.71 -5.05 1.38
N LEU A 120 16.53 -4.45 1.18
CA LEU A 120 15.90 -3.51 2.11
C LEU A 120 15.33 -4.21 3.35
N THR A 121 15.26 -5.53 3.35
CA THR A 121 14.98 -6.34 4.56
C THR A 121 16.02 -6.16 5.66
N LYS A 122 17.22 -5.67 5.32
CA LYS A 122 18.36 -5.54 6.26
C LYS A 122 18.80 -4.10 6.51
N ILE A 123 18.22 -3.12 5.81
CA ILE A 123 18.67 -1.72 5.88
C ILE A 123 17.60 -0.89 6.55
N ASN A 124 17.94 -0.26 7.67
CA ASN A 124 17.04 0.64 8.38
C ASN A 124 17.02 2.00 7.67
N GLY A 125 15.92 2.33 6.99
CA GLY A 125 15.75 3.61 6.30
C GLY A 125 14.36 3.87 5.73
N ILE A 126 13.55 2.82 5.55
CA ILE A 126 12.21 2.90 4.93
C ILE A 126 11.08 2.89 5.99
N GLY A 127 11.40 2.65 7.26
CA GLY A 127 10.41 2.71 8.33
C GLY A 127 9.31 1.65 8.19
N HIS A 128 8.05 2.03 8.37
CA HIS A 128 6.94 1.08 8.17
C HIS A 128 6.73 0.69 6.71
N ASP A 129 7.22 1.49 5.76
CA ASP A 129 6.90 1.35 4.33
C ASP A 129 7.49 0.07 3.71
N VAL A 130 8.20 -0.74 4.51
CA VAL A 130 8.59 -2.10 4.15
C VAL A 130 7.40 -2.96 3.72
N GLY A 131 6.19 -2.68 4.21
CA GLY A 131 4.97 -3.30 3.68
C GLY A 131 4.75 -2.97 2.20
N PHE A 132 4.79 -1.69 1.81
CA PHE A 132 4.72 -1.28 0.40
C PHE A 132 5.86 -1.85 -0.45
N ILE A 133 7.09 -1.86 0.07
CA ILE A 133 8.25 -2.43 -0.65
C ILE A 133 8.06 -3.92 -0.90
N SER A 134 7.36 -4.62 -0.01
CA SER A 134 7.16 -6.06 -0.11
C SER A 134 6.11 -6.50 -1.13
N PHE A 135 5.31 -5.57 -1.68
CA PHE A 135 4.22 -5.87 -2.61
C PHE A 135 4.55 -6.87 -3.73
N PRO A 136 5.62 -6.70 -4.53
CA PRO A 136 5.87 -7.64 -5.62
C PRO A 136 6.22 -9.07 -5.13
N PHE A 137 6.70 -9.22 -3.90
CA PHE A 137 6.95 -10.54 -3.30
C PHE A 137 5.66 -11.15 -2.75
N GLN A 138 4.73 -10.32 -2.23
CA GLN A 138 3.39 -10.76 -1.87
C GLN A 138 2.62 -11.21 -3.12
N ASP A 139 2.73 -10.45 -4.23
CA ASP A 139 2.15 -10.81 -5.53
C ASP A 139 2.76 -12.12 -6.08
N ASP A 140 4.07 -12.31 -5.95
CA ASP A 140 4.73 -13.56 -6.34
C ASP A 140 4.22 -14.74 -5.52
N LEU A 141 3.98 -14.57 -4.21
CA LEU A 141 3.36 -15.62 -3.38
C LEU A 141 1.91 -15.89 -3.76
N HIS A 142 1.13 -14.86 -4.09
CA HIS A 142 -0.25 -15.04 -4.53
C HIS A 142 -0.30 -15.87 -5.83
N ARG A 143 0.60 -15.59 -6.76
CA ARG A 143 0.73 -16.30 -8.05
C ARG A 143 1.38 -17.69 -7.90
N ASN A 144 2.36 -17.81 -7.02
CA ASN A 144 3.14 -19.03 -6.76
C ASN A 144 3.27 -19.27 -5.25
N PRO A 145 2.26 -19.87 -4.60
CA PRO A 145 2.27 -20.12 -3.16
C PRO A 145 3.41 -21.00 -2.66
N GLY A 146 4.07 -21.76 -3.55
CA GLY A 146 5.24 -22.58 -3.25
C GLY A 146 6.58 -21.85 -3.35
N SER A 147 6.60 -20.55 -3.65
CA SER A 147 7.84 -19.77 -3.83
C SER A 147 8.60 -19.61 -2.51
N VAL A 148 9.59 -20.46 -2.27
CA VAL A 148 10.45 -20.40 -1.05
C VAL A 148 11.18 -19.06 -0.96
N ALA A 149 11.65 -18.52 -2.09
CA ALA A 149 12.38 -17.25 -2.14
C ALA A 149 11.48 -16.05 -1.80
N ALA A 150 10.26 -16.01 -2.35
CA ALA A 150 9.32 -14.94 -2.03
C ALA A 150 8.84 -15.04 -0.58
N GLN A 151 8.56 -16.26 -0.09
CA GLN A 151 8.17 -16.47 1.31
C GLN A 151 9.24 -16.00 2.28
N ALA A 152 10.50 -16.34 2.03
CA ALA A 152 11.62 -15.89 2.86
C ALA A 152 11.73 -14.35 2.87
N THR A 153 11.49 -13.70 1.73
CA THR A 153 11.53 -12.23 1.62
C THR A 153 10.37 -11.58 2.36
N VAL A 154 9.15 -12.10 2.22
CA VAL A 154 7.97 -11.64 2.95
C VAL A 154 8.14 -11.82 4.46
N ASN A 155 8.64 -12.97 4.91
CA ASN A 155 8.94 -13.22 6.32
C ASN A 155 9.97 -12.22 6.86
N ALA A 156 11.02 -11.92 6.09
CA ALA A 156 12.05 -10.95 6.50
C ALA A 156 11.50 -9.52 6.62
N PHE A 157 10.67 -9.07 5.67
CA PHE A 157 10.00 -7.76 5.78
C PHE A 157 8.97 -7.72 6.92
N ALA A 158 8.24 -8.82 7.16
CA ALA A 158 7.31 -8.91 8.28
C ALA A 158 8.06 -8.84 9.61
N ALA A 159 9.19 -9.54 9.74
CA ALA A 159 10.06 -9.45 10.92
C ALA A 159 10.60 -8.02 11.13
N PHE A 160 10.98 -7.32 10.04
CA PHE A 160 11.38 -5.92 10.11
C PHE A 160 10.24 -5.04 10.66
N LEU A 161 9.03 -5.16 10.11
CA LEU A 161 7.87 -4.37 10.54
C LEU A 161 7.47 -4.71 11.98
N ALA A 162 7.51 -5.98 12.37
CA ALA A 162 7.26 -6.46 13.73
C ALA A 162 8.26 -5.86 14.73
N GLY A 163 9.53 -5.67 14.33
CA GLY A 163 10.53 -4.96 15.14
C GLY A 163 10.17 -3.50 15.44
N ARG A 164 9.20 -2.92 14.72
CA ARG A 164 8.66 -1.58 14.96
C ARG A 164 7.40 -1.58 15.83
N TYR A 165 6.87 -2.75 16.19
CA TYR A 165 5.67 -2.90 17.02
C TYR A 165 5.95 -2.55 18.49
N SER A 166 5.06 -1.79 19.10
CA SER A 166 5.04 -1.57 20.55
C SER A 166 3.82 -2.23 21.16
N PRO A 167 3.96 -3.20 22.07
CA PRO A 167 2.81 -3.78 22.78
C PRO A 167 2.12 -2.78 23.71
N VAL A 168 2.82 -1.72 24.16
CA VAL A 168 2.24 -0.65 24.98
C VAL A 168 1.28 0.21 24.15
N VAL A 169 1.68 0.58 22.93
CA VAL A 169 0.84 1.40 22.04
C VAL A 169 -0.19 0.55 21.29
N GLY A 170 0.18 -0.68 20.93
CA GLY A 170 -0.62 -1.58 20.10
C GLY A 170 -0.44 -1.35 18.59
N CYS A 171 0.57 -0.59 18.16
CA CYS A 171 0.82 -0.28 16.75
C CYS A 171 2.28 -0.53 16.37
N THR A 172 2.57 -0.55 15.08
CA THR A 172 3.92 -0.42 14.52
C THR A 172 4.24 1.06 14.30
N ARG A 173 5.45 1.49 14.66
CA ARG A 173 5.87 2.89 14.52
C ARG A 173 6.10 3.24 13.06
N SER A 174 5.60 4.39 12.62
CA SER A 174 5.75 4.81 11.24
C SER A 174 7.19 5.16 10.86
N TRP A 175 7.79 6.12 11.55
CA TRP A 175 9.21 6.47 11.40
C TRP A 175 9.83 6.79 12.76
N ASP A 176 11.15 6.88 12.79
CA ASP A 176 11.90 7.14 14.01
C ASP A 176 11.91 8.66 14.25
N VAL A 177 11.69 9.08 15.50
CA VAL A 177 11.67 10.50 15.88
C VAL A 177 12.61 10.75 17.03
N SER A 178 13.21 11.93 17.07
CA SER A 178 14.11 12.35 18.16
C SER A 178 13.35 12.76 19.43
N THR A 179 12.06 13.11 19.33
CA THR A 179 11.26 13.53 20.47
C THR A 179 11.06 12.36 21.45
N PRO A 180 11.49 12.48 22.71
CA PRO A 180 11.37 11.40 23.68
C PRO A 180 9.93 10.95 23.89
N ASN A 181 9.73 9.63 23.97
CA ASN A 181 8.45 8.97 24.17
C ASN A 181 7.39 9.19 23.08
N TYR A 182 7.73 9.82 21.95
CA TYR A 182 6.77 9.96 20.85
C TYR A 182 6.74 8.68 20.01
N PHE A 183 5.54 8.16 19.81
CA PHE A 183 5.26 7.04 18.93
C PHE A 183 4.27 7.49 17.87
N GLN A 184 4.77 7.79 16.67
CA GLN A 184 3.97 8.32 15.57
C GLN A 184 3.44 7.18 14.69
N VAL A 185 2.14 7.22 14.43
CA VAL A 185 1.44 6.28 13.55
C VAL A 185 0.63 7.08 12.54
N ILE A 186 0.89 6.90 11.25
CA ILE A 186 0.07 7.46 10.18
C ILE A 186 -0.90 6.44 9.60
N MET A 187 -1.96 6.93 8.96
CA MET A 187 -3.00 6.09 8.37
C MET A 187 -2.46 5.08 7.35
N ASP A 188 -1.48 5.48 6.54
CA ASP A 188 -0.82 4.66 5.51
C ASP A 188 -0.24 3.35 6.09
N ASN A 189 0.06 3.34 7.40
CA ASN A 189 0.56 2.16 8.09
C ASN A 189 -0.48 1.02 8.12
N MET A 190 -1.77 1.28 7.91
CA MET A 190 -2.82 0.26 7.77
C MET A 190 -2.61 -0.64 6.55
N ILE A 191 -2.04 -0.11 5.46
CA ILE A 191 -1.75 -0.93 4.28
C ILE A 191 -0.52 -1.80 4.56
N ASN A 192 0.45 -1.28 5.31
CA ASN A 192 1.70 -1.97 5.56
C ASN A 192 1.57 -3.20 6.47
N ILE A 193 0.55 -3.25 7.34
CA ILE A 193 0.32 -4.41 8.22
C ILE A 193 -0.26 -5.62 7.47
N ASP A 194 -0.64 -5.50 6.20
CA ASP A 194 -1.16 -6.64 5.43
C ASP A 194 -0.10 -7.75 5.26
N ILE A 195 1.18 -7.35 5.23
CA ILE A 195 2.31 -8.29 5.17
C ILE A 195 2.32 -9.29 6.33
N PHE A 196 1.74 -8.95 7.48
CA PHE A 196 1.63 -9.84 8.63
C PHE A 196 0.70 -11.03 8.37
N PHE A 197 -0.28 -10.89 7.47
CA PHE A 197 -1.14 -12.01 7.05
C PHE A 197 -0.51 -12.88 5.97
N MET A 198 0.46 -12.34 5.22
CA MET A 198 1.18 -13.04 4.16
C MET A 198 2.40 -13.83 4.67
N ALA A 199 2.95 -13.46 5.82
CA ALA A 199 4.02 -14.19 6.47
C ALA A 199 3.51 -15.51 7.09
N ASN A 200 4.27 -16.59 6.92
CA ASN A 200 3.94 -17.90 7.49
C ASN A 200 4.69 -18.20 8.81
N GLU A 201 5.79 -17.50 9.06
CA GLU A 201 6.48 -17.52 10.34
C GLU A 201 5.74 -16.67 11.37
N ASN A 202 5.70 -17.12 12.63
CA ASN A 202 5.05 -16.39 13.74
C ASN A 202 3.62 -15.94 13.43
N SER A 203 2.89 -16.67 12.58
CA SER A 203 1.61 -16.24 11.98
C SER A 203 0.59 -15.75 13.02
N THR A 204 0.44 -16.44 14.15
CA THR A 204 -0.45 -16.01 15.25
C THR A 204 -0.02 -14.68 15.86
N VAL A 205 1.28 -14.48 16.09
CA VAL A 205 1.82 -13.25 16.69
C VAL A 205 1.63 -12.07 15.73
N TYR A 206 2.00 -12.25 14.45
CA TYR A 206 1.85 -11.23 13.43
C TYR A 206 0.39 -10.86 13.18
N ARG A 207 -0.51 -11.84 13.12
CA ARG A 207 -1.96 -11.60 13.05
C ARG A 207 -2.47 -10.79 14.24
N ASN A 208 -2.03 -11.10 15.45
CA ASN A 208 -2.42 -10.34 16.64
C ASN A 208 -1.88 -8.90 16.62
N MET A 209 -0.67 -8.68 16.12
CA MET A 209 -0.11 -7.33 15.92
C MET A 209 -0.92 -6.53 14.89
N ALA A 210 -1.31 -7.15 13.77
CA ALA A 210 -2.13 -6.52 12.74
C ALA A 210 -3.51 -6.12 13.28
N ILE A 211 -4.19 -7.03 13.98
CA ILE A 211 -5.51 -6.77 14.60
C ILE A 211 -5.40 -5.65 15.64
N SER A 212 -4.41 -5.72 16.54
CA SER A 212 -4.15 -4.68 17.53
C SER A 212 -3.92 -3.31 16.89
N HIS A 213 -3.14 -3.26 15.79
CA HIS A 213 -2.92 -2.03 15.04
C HIS A 213 -4.23 -1.49 14.47
N ALA A 214 -5.01 -2.32 13.80
CA ALA A 214 -6.28 -1.95 13.20
C ALA A 214 -7.28 -1.41 14.25
N ASP A 215 -7.37 -2.07 15.41
CA ASP A 215 -8.22 -1.65 16.53
C ASP A 215 -7.82 -0.27 17.09
N ARG A 216 -6.51 0.01 17.13
CA ARG A 216 -6.01 1.32 17.54
C ARG A 216 -6.26 2.39 16.49
N THR A 217 -6.13 2.06 15.20
CA THR A 217 -6.41 2.99 14.11
C THR A 217 -7.87 3.39 14.08
N ILE A 218 -8.82 2.43 14.11
CA ILE A 218 -10.25 2.76 14.09
C ILE A 218 -10.65 3.59 15.31
N LYS A 219 -10.05 3.33 16.48
CA LYS A 219 -10.33 4.09 17.71
C LYS A 219 -9.81 5.53 17.67
N ASN A 220 -8.65 5.77 17.07
CA ASN A 220 -7.92 7.03 17.29
C ASN A 220 -7.76 7.89 16.03
N HIS A 221 -7.71 7.29 14.84
CA HIS A 221 -7.58 7.99 13.56
C HIS A 221 -8.94 8.30 12.92
N VAL A 222 -9.93 7.42 13.07
CA VAL A 222 -11.26 7.62 12.48
C VAL A 222 -12.11 8.52 13.38
N ARG A 223 -12.69 9.56 12.80
CA ARG A 223 -13.57 10.53 13.47
C ARG A 223 -15.01 10.01 13.49
N ALA A 224 -15.84 10.64 14.31
CA ALA A 224 -17.26 10.25 14.43
C ALA A 224 -18.06 10.42 13.12
N ASP A 225 -17.62 11.31 12.23
CA ASP A 225 -18.22 11.53 10.91
C ASP A 225 -17.66 10.61 9.81
N GLY A 226 -16.79 9.65 10.17
CA GLY A 226 -16.14 8.73 9.24
C GLY A 226 -14.92 9.29 8.52
N SER A 227 -14.57 10.56 8.74
CA SER A 227 -13.35 11.15 8.20
C SER A 227 -12.11 10.74 9.02
N THR A 228 -10.91 10.91 8.47
CA THR A 228 -9.68 10.43 9.12
C THR A 228 -8.68 11.54 9.46
N PHE A 229 -8.04 11.40 10.63
CA PHE A 229 -6.76 12.05 10.90
C PHE A 229 -5.66 11.33 10.13
N HIS A 230 -4.70 12.09 9.60
CA HIS A 230 -3.53 11.50 8.95
C HIS A 230 -2.60 10.84 9.99
N MET A 231 -2.24 11.54 11.06
CA MET A 231 -1.28 11.06 12.06
C MET A 231 -1.87 11.10 13.47
N VAL A 232 -1.62 10.05 14.25
CA VAL A 232 -1.82 10.02 15.69
C VAL A 232 -0.47 9.83 16.36
N ILE A 233 -0.19 10.66 17.36
CA ILE A 233 0.98 10.56 18.22
C ILE A 233 0.54 9.94 19.53
N TYR A 234 1.17 8.84 19.89
CA TYR A 234 1.00 8.17 21.17
C TYR A 234 2.19 8.44 22.08
N SER A 235 1.96 8.39 23.39
CA SER A 235 3.00 8.23 24.40
C SER A 235 3.47 6.78 24.38
N SER A 236 4.76 6.56 24.15
CA SER A 236 5.35 5.21 24.18
C SER A 236 5.42 4.61 25.58
N ARG A 237 5.12 5.39 26.63
CA ARG A 237 5.16 4.94 28.04
C ARG A 237 3.91 4.20 28.45
N ASP A 238 2.75 4.67 27.99
CA ASP A 238 1.43 4.20 28.45
C ASP A 238 0.40 4.03 27.31
N GLY A 239 0.76 4.35 26.07
CA GLY A 239 -0.11 4.19 24.91
C GLY A 239 -1.22 5.25 24.81
N THR A 240 -1.16 6.32 25.61
CA THR A 240 -2.14 7.42 25.54
C THR A 240 -1.92 8.28 24.29
N VAL A 241 -3.01 8.81 23.70
CA VAL A 241 -2.92 9.73 22.57
C VAL A 241 -2.50 11.11 23.08
N THR A 242 -1.36 11.60 22.59
CA THR A 242 -0.81 12.92 22.95
C THR A 242 -1.21 14.00 21.96
N ALA A 243 -1.34 13.65 20.67
CA ALA A 243 -1.76 14.59 19.63
C ALA A 243 -2.32 13.87 18.40
N ARG A 244 -3.10 14.62 17.61
CA ARG A 244 -3.54 14.23 16.26
C ARG A 244 -3.11 15.33 15.31
N LYS A 245 -2.42 14.96 14.23
CA LYS A 245 -1.72 15.88 13.34
C LYS A 245 -1.80 15.44 11.89
N THR A 246 -1.20 16.24 11.02
CA THR A 246 -0.93 15.85 9.63
C THR A 246 0.49 16.19 9.22
N ALA A 247 1.06 15.39 8.31
CA ALA A 247 2.29 15.70 7.60
C ALA A 247 2.06 16.21 6.17
N GLN A 248 0.86 15.98 5.61
CA GLN A 248 0.56 16.17 4.17
C GLN A 248 -0.83 16.75 3.88
N GLY A 249 -1.72 16.75 4.86
CA GLY A 249 -3.03 17.38 4.77
C GLY A 249 -2.94 18.89 4.96
N TYR A 250 -4.01 19.59 4.60
CA TYR A 250 -4.08 21.04 4.69
C TYR A 250 -3.95 21.57 6.13
N ALA A 251 -4.58 20.87 7.09
CA ALA A 251 -4.52 21.18 8.52
C ALA A 251 -4.66 19.91 9.36
N ASP A 252 -4.27 19.96 10.64
CA ASP A 252 -4.35 18.80 11.57
C ASP A 252 -5.76 18.22 11.69
N ASN A 253 -6.80 19.06 11.57
CA ASN A 253 -8.21 18.68 11.58
C ASN A 253 -8.83 18.50 10.19
N SER A 254 -8.05 18.64 9.11
CA SER A 254 -8.54 18.38 7.75
C SER A 254 -8.63 16.89 7.45
N THR A 255 -9.30 16.55 6.36
CA THR A 255 -9.37 15.19 5.82
C THR A 255 -8.56 15.13 4.55
N TRP A 256 -7.38 14.54 4.63
CA TRP A 256 -6.51 14.42 3.48
C TRP A 256 -6.93 13.24 2.62
N MET A 257 -7.32 13.50 1.37
CA MET A 257 -7.99 12.51 0.52
C MET A 257 -7.23 11.19 0.37
N ARG A 258 -5.90 11.19 0.23
CA ARG A 258 -5.14 9.94 0.12
C ARG A 258 -5.13 9.13 1.42
N GLY A 259 -5.18 9.78 2.59
CA GLY A 259 -5.32 9.08 3.87
C GLY A 259 -6.77 8.74 4.22
N GLN A 260 -7.75 9.18 3.41
CA GLN A 260 -9.14 8.74 3.53
C GLN A 260 -9.43 7.52 2.65
N ALA A 261 -8.73 7.41 1.53
CA ALA A 261 -8.76 6.24 0.64
C ALA A 261 -8.10 5.02 1.31
#